data_AF-A0A368LQ65-F1
#
_entry.id   AF-A0A368LQ65-F1
#
_cell.length_a   1.000
_cell.length_b   1.000
_cell.length_c   1.000
_cell.angle_alpha   90.00
_cell.angle_beta   90.00
_cell.angle_gamma   90.00
#
_symmetry.space_group_name_H-M   'P 1'
#
loop_
_entity.id
_entity.type
_entity.pdbx_description
1 polymer ?
#
loop_
_entity_poly.entity_id
_entity_poly.type
_entity_poly.pdbx_seq_one_letter_code
_entity_poly.pdbx_strand_id
1 'polypeptide(L)'
;MFAQSLQDKLALTAINSINGQNLLSRLPLNDQPLYGWYETLNGGEVTQRNAQYDVQDDDFQFYKQEITNVHNSEYTSTPDGPYDSTNAKFGIAVIKKVDDVDFDFTGLDASDKITLDADGDGTVDIGLKFTLQPDFRYGRMTLDSVSGSIGGPIQVPLRTEFWDGESYISNSDDSGSQFITKEYCGLSNLSNSDAYLTDTVNTNGKQAVNLGKSDIVRAAQTTSQRGFVRLFLRQGITQPEGTMCSWPNGTQPWLQFNWRDFGDEDPSAVIIFGAYRGNDRIIYRGEPNLVSH
;
A
#
# COMPACT_ATOMS: atom_id res chain seq x y z
N MET A 1 -2.62 13.60 -38.29
CA MET A 1 -3.26 12.86 -37.19
C MET A 1 -4.38 12.04 -37.83
N PHE A 2 -4.34 10.71 -37.70
CA PHE A 2 -5.38 9.84 -38.27
C PHE A 2 -6.74 10.09 -37.60
N ALA A 3 -7.84 9.81 -38.30
CA ALA A 3 -9.16 9.86 -37.69
C ALA A 3 -9.23 8.85 -36.53
N GLN A 4 -9.90 9.19 -35.43
CA GLN A 4 -10.03 8.31 -34.27
C GLN A 4 -10.74 6.97 -34.61
N SER A 5 -11.53 6.95 -35.69
CA SER A 5 -12.12 5.73 -36.25
C SER A 5 -11.09 4.75 -36.83
N LEU A 6 -9.88 5.23 -37.11
CA LEU A 6 -8.77 4.48 -37.71
C LEU A 6 -7.70 4.09 -36.69
N GLN A 7 -7.99 4.24 -35.40
CA GLN A 7 -7.05 3.94 -34.32
C GLN A 7 -7.51 2.69 -33.57
N ASP A 8 -6.59 1.76 -33.36
CA ASP A 8 -6.75 0.66 -32.42
C ASP A 8 -6.91 1.19 -30.99
N LYS A 9 -7.55 0.40 -30.14
CA LYS A 9 -7.60 0.68 -28.70
C LYS A 9 -6.82 -0.37 -27.93
N LEU A 10 -6.07 0.10 -26.94
CA LEU A 10 -5.23 -0.71 -26.07
C LEU A 10 -5.74 -0.63 -24.64
N ALA A 11 -5.64 -1.74 -23.91
CA ALA A 11 -5.89 -1.79 -22.48
C ALA A 11 -4.73 -2.45 -21.75
N LEU A 12 -4.45 -1.96 -20.53
CA LEU A 12 -3.63 -2.70 -19.59
C LEU A 12 -4.35 -4.00 -19.23
N THR A 13 -3.58 -5.08 -19.13
CA THR A 13 -4.11 -6.41 -18.84
C THR A 13 -3.26 -7.11 -17.80
N ALA A 14 -3.89 -7.90 -16.92
CA ALA A 14 -3.18 -8.61 -15.87
C ALA A 14 -3.87 -9.89 -15.42
N ILE A 15 -3.07 -10.95 -15.19
CA ILE A 15 -3.50 -12.21 -14.56
C ILE A 15 -2.55 -12.67 -13.49
N ASN A 16 -3.07 -13.43 -12.54
CA ASN A 16 -2.27 -14.35 -11.76
C ASN A 16 -1.99 -15.61 -12.60
N SER A 17 -0.72 -15.90 -12.87
CA SER A 17 -0.30 -17.00 -13.73
C SER A 17 -0.36 -18.39 -13.07
N ILE A 18 -0.58 -18.46 -11.75
CA ILE A 18 -0.71 -19.71 -11.01
C ILE A 18 -2.15 -20.22 -11.05
N ASN A 19 -3.11 -19.36 -10.76
CA ASN A 19 -4.52 -19.75 -10.60
C ASN A 19 -5.45 -19.20 -11.72
N GLY A 20 -4.94 -18.38 -12.62
CA GLY A 20 -5.72 -17.78 -13.71
C GLY A 20 -6.67 -16.67 -13.28
N GLN A 21 -6.56 -16.17 -12.05
CA GLN A 21 -7.37 -15.05 -11.57
C GLN A 21 -7.13 -13.81 -12.42
N ASN A 22 -8.21 -13.23 -12.93
CA ASN A 22 -8.21 -11.93 -13.59
C ASN A 22 -7.93 -10.82 -12.56
N LEU A 23 -7.00 -9.90 -12.87
CA LEU A 23 -6.60 -8.79 -12.02
C LEU A 23 -7.02 -7.41 -12.57
N LEU A 24 -7.86 -7.35 -13.60
CA LEU A 24 -8.28 -6.13 -14.29
C LEU A 24 -8.99 -5.13 -13.39
N SER A 25 -9.81 -5.59 -12.45
CA SER A 25 -10.53 -4.72 -11.51
C SER A 25 -9.59 -3.92 -10.60
N ARG A 26 -8.30 -4.26 -10.60
CA ARG A 26 -7.25 -3.65 -9.80
C ARG A 26 -6.37 -2.71 -10.62
N LEU A 27 -6.55 -2.67 -11.93
CA LEU A 27 -5.88 -1.72 -12.80
C LEU A 27 -6.77 -0.46 -12.92
N PRO A 28 -6.18 0.75 -12.98
CA PRO A 28 -6.94 1.94 -13.33
C PRO A 28 -7.60 1.76 -14.70
N LEU A 29 -8.91 2.02 -14.78
CA LEU A 29 -9.69 1.88 -16.01
C LEU A 29 -9.25 2.94 -17.03
N ASN A 30 -8.62 2.49 -18.11
CA ASN A 30 -8.06 3.28 -19.22
C ASN A 30 -9.13 3.87 -20.14
N ASP A 31 -10.02 4.74 -19.64
CA ASP A 31 -10.76 5.64 -20.54
C ASP A 31 -9.86 6.73 -21.16
N GLN A 32 -8.57 6.76 -20.79
CA GLN A 32 -7.55 7.53 -21.50
C GLN A 32 -6.80 6.61 -22.46
N PRO A 33 -6.77 6.90 -23.77
CA PRO A 33 -5.94 6.18 -24.71
C PRO A 33 -4.48 6.29 -24.25
N LEU A 34 -3.79 5.15 -24.13
CA LEU A 34 -2.33 5.16 -24.12
C LEU A 34 -1.92 5.79 -25.46
N TYR A 35 -1.21 6.92 -25.42
CA TYR A 35 -0.78 7.65 -26.60
C TYR A 35 0.73 7.51 -26.73
N GLY A 36 1.20 6.90 -27.82
CA GLY A 36 2.64 6.72 -28.03
C GLY A 36 2.99 6.16 -29.39
N TRP A 37 2.68 6.89 -30.46
CA TRP A 37 3.35 6.66 -31.74
C TRP A 37 4.72 7.32 -31.68
N TYR A 38 5.78 6.52 -31.70
CA TYR A 38 7.14 6.99 -31.92
C TYR A 38 7.73 6.28 -33.14
N GLU A 39 8.24 7.05 -34.08
CA GLU A 39 9.10 6.51 -35.12
C GLU A 39 10.52 6.41 -34.53
N THR A 40 10.89 5.28 -33.94
CA THR A 40 12.32 4.97 -33.71
C THR A 40 12.97 4.58 -35.02
N LEU A 41 13.23 5.56 -35.88
CA LEU A 41 14.13 5.38 -37.01
C LEU A 41 15.39 6.23 -36.81
N ASN A 42 16.26 5.79 -35.90
CA ASN A 42 17.66 6.17 -35.99
C ASN A 42 18.36 5.21 -36.95
N GLY A 43 18.51 5.64 -38.20
CA GLY A 43 19.55 5.13 -39.11
C GLY A 43 19.49 3.65 -39.46
N GLY A 44 18.57 3.28 -40.38
CA GLY A 44 18.86 2.24 -41.37
C GLY A 44 18.46 0.80 -41.05
N GLU A 45 18.06 0.45 -39.83
CA GLU A 45 17.46 -0.86 -39.55
C GLU A 45 15.93 -0.78 -39.63
N VAL A 46 15.42 -0.78 -40.86
CA VAL A 46 14.02 -1.08 -41.11
C VAL A 46 13.85 -2.59 -40.98
N THR A 47 13.41 -3.09 -39.83
CA THR A 47 12.74 -4.40 -39.85
C THR A 47 11.42 -4.17 -40.57
N GLN A 48 11.39 -4.46 -41.87
CA GLN A 48 10.29 -4.18 -42.82
C GLN A 48 8.95 -4.88 -42.49
N ARG A 49 8.72 -5.32 -41.25
CA ARG A 49 7.53 -6.11 -40.90
C ARG A 49 6.62 -5.47 -39.86
N ASN A 50 7.10 -4.72 -38.87
CA ASN A 50 6.23 -4.29 -37.76
C ASN A 50 6.40 -2.79 -37.47
N ALA A 51 5.29 -2.04 -37.40
CA ALA A 51 5.29 -0.71 -36.79
C ALA A 51 5.59 -0.87 -35.29
N GLN A 52 6.45 -0.05 -34.72
CA GLN A 52 6.77 -0.07 -33.30
C GLN A 52 5.88 0.93 -32.55
N TYR A 53 5.35 0.51 -31.41
CA TYR A 53 4.53 1.34 -30.53
C TYR A 53 5.18 1.32 -29.14
N ASP A 54 5.37 2.49 -28.53
CA ASP A 54 5.94 2.63 -27.18
C ASP A 54 4.89 3.24 -26.27
N VAL A 55 4.70 2.61 -25.12
CA VAL A 55 3.83 3.14 -24.08
C VAL A 55 4.71 3.62 -22.97
N GLN A 56 4.74 4.94 -22.82
CA GLN A 56 5.28 5.55 -21.63
C GLN A 56 4.12 5.94 -20.72
N ASP A 57 4.07 5.31 -19.55
CA ASP A 57 3.19 5.70 -18.46
C ASP A 57 4.06 5.95 -17.23
N ASP A 58 3.88 7.11 -16.62
CA ASP A 58 4.65 7.52 -15.44
C ASP A 58 4.00 7.02 -14.13
N ASP A 59 2.78 6.46 -14.19
CA ASP A 59 2.01 6.09 -13.00
C ASP A 59 1.25 4.76 -13.20
N PHE A 60 2.02 3.67 -13.34
CA PHE A 60 1.45 2.32 -13.40
C PHE A 60 0.98 1.85 -12.02
N GLN A 61 -0.32 1.97 -11.77
CA GLN A 61 -0.95 1.68 -10.48
C GLN A 61 -1.61 0.30 -10.43
N PHE A 62 -1.60 -0.29 -9.24
CA PHE A 62 -2.35 -1.50 -8.91
C PHE A 62 -3.07 -1.28 -7.58
N TYR A 63 -4.39 -1.19 -7.63
CA TYR A 63 -5.22 -0.92 -6.45
C TYR A 63 -5.17 -2.10 -5.47
N LYS A 64 -5.54 -1.87 -4.21
CA LYS A 64 -5.73 -2.95 -3.23
C LYS A 64 -7.06 -3.67 -3.45
N GLN A 65 -7.19 -4.92 -2.97
CA GLN A 65 -8.40 -5.70 -3.18
C GLN A 65 -9.49 -5.14 -2.30
N GLU A 66 -10.39 -4.35 -2.87
CA GLU A 66 -11.54 -3.88 -2.11
C GLU A 66 -12.46 -5.06 -1.74
N ILE A 67 -12.93 -5.03 -0.50
CA ILE A 67 -13.95 -5.92 0.04
C ILE A 67 -15.06 -5.09 0.65
N THR A 68 -16.28 -5.64 0.66
CA THR A 68 -17.38 -5.02 1.39
C THR A 68 -17.13 -5.12 2.89
N ASN A 69 -17.10 -3.97 3.58
CA ASN A 69 -17.08 -3.96 5.02
C ASN A 69 -18.45 -4.39 5.57
N VAL A 70 -18.46 -5.33 6.50
CA VAL A 70 -19.71 -5.82 7.11
C VAL A 70 -20.25 -4.89 8.20
N HIS A 71 -19.42 -3.98 8.70
CA HIS A 71 -19.74 -3.06 9.79
C HIS A 71 -20.17 -1.67 9.29
N ASN A 72 -19.70 -1.23 8.13
CA ASN A 72 -20.02 0.08 7.55
C ASN A 72 -19.84 0.10 6.01
N SER A 73 -19.93 1.28 5.40
CA SER A 73 -19.70 1.48 3.95
C SER A 73 -18.31 2.07 3.65
N GLU A 74 -17.37 1.99 4.59
CA GLU A 74 -16.03 2.55 4.41
C GLU A 74 -15.17 1.65 3.52
N TYR A 75 -14.28 2.28 2.74
CA TYR A 75 -13.32 1.56 1.92
C TYR A 75 -12.50 0.62 2.79
N THR A 76 -12.49 -0.66 2.43
CA THR A 76 -11.81 -1.71 3.17
C THR A 76 -11.13 -2.62 2.18
N SER A 77 -9.88 -2.95 2.45
CA SER A 77 -9.15 -3.88 1.60
C SER A 77 -8.73 -5.15 2.31
N THR A 78 -8.55 -6.23 1.55
CA THR A 78 -8.01 -7.49 2.05
C THR A 78 -6.57 -7.71 1.56
N PRO A 79 -5.68 -8.27 2.38
CA PRO A 79 -4.32 -8.61 1.96
C PRO A 79 -4.33 -9.67 0.85
N ASP A 80 -3.46 -9.48 -0.12
CA ASP A 80 -3.24 -10.39 -1.25
C ASP A 80 -1.83 -10.21 -1.85
N GLY A 81 -1.49 -11.05 -2.83
CA GLY A 81 -0.15 -11.08 -3.41
C GLY A 81 0.89 -11.74 -2.50
N PRO A 82 2.19 -11.40 -2.65
CA PRO A 82 2.74 -10.42 -3.61
C PRO A 82 2.49 -10.83 -5.07
N TYR A 83 2.49 -9.86 -5.99
CA TYR A 83 2.36 -10.09 -7.43
C TYR A 83 3.63 -9.65 -8.14
N ASP A 84 4.36 -10.62 -8.69
CA ASP A 84 5.64 -10.40 -9.34
C ASP A 84 5.79 -11.28 -10.60
N SER A 85 6.98 -11.24 -11.21
CA SER A 85 7.32 -12.02 -12.40
C SER A 85 7.15 -13.55 -12.28
N THR A 86 7.01 -14.09 -11.07
CA THR A 86 6.92 -15.53 -10.81
C THR A 86 5.47 -16.03 -10.77
N ASN A 87 4.52 -15.16 -10.45
CA ASN A 87 3.12 -15.54 -10.22
C ASN A 87 2.09 -14.62 -10.89
N ALA A 88 2.52 -13.58 -11.57
CA ALA A 88 1.66 -12.65 -12.29
C ALA A 88 2.23 -12.30 -13.66
N LYS A 89 1.33 -11.90 -14.56
CA LYS A 89 1.67 -11.30 -15.85
C LYS A 89 0.88 -10.02 -16.02
N PHE A 90 1.57 -8.92 -16.16
CA PHE A 90 1.06 -7.61 -16.54
C PHE A 90 1.50 -7.30 -17.96
N GLY A 91 0.64 -6.67 -18.74
CA GLY A 91 0.89 -6.38 -20.14
C GLY A 91 -0.16 -5.47 -20.76
N ILE A 92 -0.22 -5.49 -22.09
CA ILE A 92 -1.19 -4.73 -22.89
C ILE A 92 -1.88 -5.66 -23.88
N ALA A 93 -3.18 -5.45 -24.09
CA ALA A 93 -3.96 -6.11 -25.14
C ALA A 93 -4.55 -5.08 -26.10
N VAL A 94 -4.73 -5.48 -27.36
CA VAL A 94 -5.52 -4.72 -28.34
C VAL A 94 -6.98 -5.12 -28.18
N ILE A 95 -7.78 -4.26 -27.55
CA ILE A 95 -9.21 -4.48 -27.23
C ILE A 95 -10.15 -4.03 -28.34
N LYS A 96 -9.66 -3.18 -29.26
CA LYS A 96 -10.39 -2.83 -30.47
C LYS A 96 -9.42 -2.80 -31.64
N LYS A 97 -9.65 -3.72 -32.58
CA LYS A 97 -8.87 -3.86 -33.81
C LYS A 97 -9.56 -3.11 -34.93
N VAL A 98 -8.83 -2.21 -35.58
CA VAL A 98 -9.20 -1.58 -36.84
C VAL A 98 -8.40 -2.27 -37.93
N ASP A 99 -9.07 -2.69 -39.01
CA ASP A 99 -8.44 -3.38 -40.14
C ASP A 99 -7.65 -4.66 -39.74
N ASP A 100 -8.11 -5.34 -38.68
CA ASP A 100 -7.51 -6.55 -38.10
C ASP A 100 -6.05 -6.38 -37.63
N VAL A 101 -5.62 -5.15 -37.35
CA VAL A 101 -4.30 -4.88 -36.78
C VAL A 101 -4.21 -5.39 -35.34
N ASP A 102 -3.14 -6.11 -35.04
CA ASP A 102 -2.87 -6.71 -33.73
C ASP A 102 -1.36 -6.81 -33.50
N PHE A 103 -0.96 -7.19 -32.27
CA PHE A 103 0.44 -7.50 -31.99
C PHE A 103 0.92 -8.72 -32.78
N ASP A 104 2.18 -8.69 -33.19
CA ASP A 104 2.83 -9.83 -33.83
C ASP A 104 3.17 -10.89 -32.78
N PHE A 105 2.35 -11.93 -32.72
CA PHE A 105 2.56 -13.08 -31.83
C PHE A 105 3.42 -14.19 -32.43
N THR A 106 3.99 -13.99 -33.61
CA THR A 106 4.83 -15.01 -34.27
C THR A 106 6.15 -15.17 -33.53
N GLY A 107 6.54 -16.43 -33.28
CA GLY A 107 7.78 -16.74 -32.55
C GLY A 107 7.78 -16.39 -31.06
N LEU A 108 6.66 -15.92 -30.50
CA LEU A 108 6.53 -15.68 -29.06
C LEU A 108 6.17 -16.96 -28.30
N ASP A 109 6.76 -17.12 -27.13
CA ASP A 109 6.43 -18.20 -26.21
C ASP A 109 5.02 -18.02 -25.65
N ALA A 110 4.34 -19.13 -25.35
CA ALA A 110 3.02 -19.10 -24.72
C ALA A 110 3.05 -18.40 -23.35
N SER A 111 4.22 -18.36 -22.70
CA SER A 111 4.43 -17.63 -21.44
C SER A 111 4.34 -16.11 -21.60
N ASP A 112 4.52 -15.58 -22.81
CA ASP A 112 4.51 -14.13 -23.06
C ASP A 112 3.13 -13.60 -23.38
N LYS A 113 2.19 -14.52 -23.67
CA LYS A 113 0.80 -14.21 -23.96
C LYS A 113 -0.02 -14.14 -22.68
N ILE A 114 -0.96 -13.21 -22.66
CA ILE A 114 -2.00 -13.04 -21.64
C ILE A 114 -3.33 -13.22 -22.36
N THR A 115 -4.15 -14.20 -21.96
CA THR A 115 -5.41 -14.50 -22.67
C THR A 115 -6.58 -14.30 -21.72
N LEU A 116 -7.36 -13.24 -21.94
CA LEU A 116 -8.53 -12.86 -21.16
C LEU A 116 -9.36 -11.80 -21.89
N ASP A 117 -10.61 -11.61 -21.47
CA ASP A 117 -11.49 -10.53 -21.90
C ASP A 117 -11.06 -9.20 -21.21
N ALA A 118 -10.28 -8.37 -21.92
CA ALA A 118 -9.56 -7.26 -21.32
C ALA A 118 -10.39 -5.99 -21.18
N ASP A 119 -11.50 -5.86 -21.93
CA ASP A 119 -12.44 -4.74 -21.83
C ASP A 119 -13.83 -5.14 -21.30
N GLY A 120 -14.07 -6.43 -21.07
CA GLY A 120 -15.31 -6.95 -20.51
C GLY A 120 -16.45 -7.02 -21.54
N ASP A 121 -16.15 -7.00 -22.83
CA ASP A 121 -17.17 -7.05 -23.90
C ASP A 121 -17.69 -8.47 -24.20
N GLY A 122 -17.13 -9.48 -23.53
CA GLY A 122 -17.48 -10.89 -23.70
C GLY A 122 -16.65 -11.61 -24.76
N THR A 123 -15.68 -10.95 -25.38
CA THR A 123 -14.71 -11.54 -26.31
C THR A 123 -13.35 -11.71 -25.64
N VAL A 124 -12.57 -12.69 -26.10
CA VAL A 124 -11.26 -12.96 -25.52
C VAL A 124 -10.18 -12.25 -26.32
N ASP A 125 -9.38 -11.44 -25.63
CA ASP A 125 -8.21 -10.80 -26.19
C ASP A 125 -6.94 -11.60 -25.93
N ILE A 126 -5.93 -11.32 -26.75
CA ILE A 126 -4.56 -11.79 -26.52
C ILE A 126 -3.71 -10.55 -26.28
N GLY A 127 -3.21 -10.43 -25.06
CA GLY A 127 -2.24 -9.42 -24.67
C GLY A 127 -0.80 -9.93 -24.70
N LEU A 128 0.13 -8.99 -24.77
CA LEU A 128 1.56 -9.20 -24.65
C LEU A 128 2.04 -8.72 -23.28
N LYS A 129 2.73 -9.57 -22.54
CA LYS A 129 3.31 -9.18 -21.24
C LYS A 129 4.40 -8.12 -21.41
N PHE A 130 4.60 -7.29 -20.39
CA PHE A 130 5.75 -6.41 -20.30
C PHE A 130 7.07 -7.19 -20.20
N THR A 131 8.13 -6.64 -20.79
CA THR A 131 9.48 -7.21 -20.68
C THR A 131 9.96 -7.20 -19.23
N LEU A 132 9.74 -6.08 -18.53
CA LEU A 132 9.95 -5.96 -17.10
C LEU A 132 8.60 -6.05 -16.39
N GLN A 133 8.43 -7.08 -15.58
CA GLN A 133 7.23 -7.23 -14.76
C GLN A 133 7.33 -6.38 -13.50
N PRO A 134 6.24 -5.72 -13.07
CA PRO A 134 6.19 -5.00 -11.81
C PRO A 134 6.31 -5.96 -10.61
N ASP A 135 6.63 -5.41 -9.45
CA ASP A 135 6.57 -6.08 -8.14
C ASP A 135 5.57 -5.30 -7.27
N PHE A 136 4.32 -5.78 -7.24
CA PHE A 136 3.27 -5.20 -6.42
C PHE A 136 3.12 -5.98 -5.12
N ARG A 137 3.20 -5.26 -4.00
CA ARG A 137 3.08 -5.83 -2.66
C ARG A 137 1.96 -5.12 -1.92
N TYR A 138 1.04 -5.88 -1.33
CA TYR A 138 0.05 -5.31 -0.42
C TYR A 138 0.76 -4.78 0.81
N GLY A 139 0.91 -3.45 0.90
CA GLY A 139 1.67 -2.77 1.95
C GLY A 139 0.80 -2.07 2.99
N ARG A 140 1.40 -1.79 4.15
CA ARG A 140 0.83 -0.94 5.21
C ARG A 140 1.94 -0.24 6.00
N MET A 141 1.65 0.91 6.58
CA MET A 141 2.47 1.51 7.63
C MET A 141 1.93 1.07 8.99
N THR A 142 2.75 0.95 10.02
CA THR A 142 2.32 0.58 11.38
C THR A 142 3.09 1.34 12.44
N LEU A 143 2.46 1.52 13.60
CA LEU A 143 3.04 2.06 14.82
C LEU A 143 2.91 1.02 15.94
N ASP A 144 3.98 0.82 16.70
CA ASP A 144 3.93 -0.06 17.87
C ASP A 144 3.28 0.63 19.07
N SER A 145 2.38 -0.09 19.73
CA SER A 145 1.84 0.35 21.02
C SER A 145 2.92 0.30 22.10
N VAL A 146 3.05 1.37 22.87
CA VAL A 146 4.14 1.56 23.84
C VAL A 146 3.64 2.08 25.17
N SER A 147 4.49 1.93 26.19
CA SER A 147 4.21 2.41 27.54
C SER A 147 5.43 3.10 28.12
N GLY A 148 5.21 4.09 28.98
CA GLY A 148 6.30 4.87 29.54
C GLY A 148 5.88 5.78 30.69
N SER A 149 6.77 6.71 31.05
CA SER A 149 6.49 7.70 32.08
C SER A 149 5.32 8.61 31.69
N ILE A 150 4.70 9.22 32.69
CA ILE A 150 3.77 10.34 32.45
C ILE A 150 4.50 11.44 31.68
N GLY A 151 3.78 12.18 30.83
CA GLY A 151 4.35 13.28 30.04
C GLY A 151 5.11 12.85 28.77
N GLY A 152 5.83 11.73 28.80
CA GLY A 152 6.73 11.34 27.72
C GLY A 152 7.97 12.25 27.62
N PRO A 153 8.64 12.34 26.45
CA PRO A 153 8.34 11.63 25.22
C PRO A 153 8.67 10.13 25.30
N ILE A 154 7.86 9.29 24.66
CA ILE A 154 8.04 7.84 24.56
C ILE A 154 8.30 7.51 23.08
N GLN A 155 9.34 6.73 22.77
CA GLN A 155 9.58 6.25 21.40
C GLN A 155 8.44 5.34 20.95
N VAL A 156 7.89 5.65 19.78
CA VAL A 156 6.87 4.85 19.09
C VAL A 156 7.52 4.31 17.82
N PRO A 157 7.97 3.06 17.78
CA PRO A 157 8.53 2.47 16.57
C PRO A 157 7.53 2.55 15.41
N LEU A 158 8.00 3.03 14.25
CA LEU A 158 7.25 3.06 12.99
C LEU A 158 7.88 2.09 12.01
N ARG A 159 7.05 1.29 11.31
CA ARG A 159 7.49 0.41 10.24
C ARG A 159 6.57 0.48 9.02
N THR A 160 7.10 0.20 7.85
CA THR A 160 6.32 -0.24 6.70
C THR A 160 6.48 -1.74 6.53
N GLU A 161 5.37 -2.42 6.29
CA GLU A 161 5.27 -3.86 6.18
C GLU A 161 4.53 -4.21 4.89
N PHE A 162 4.76 -5.41 4.36
CA PHE A 162 3.97 -5.96 3.27
C PHE A 162 3.56 -7.40 3.55
N TRP A 163 2.46 -7.83 2.93
CA TRP A 163 1.97 -9.20 3.00
C TRP A 163 2.80 -10.10 2.08
N ASP A 164 3.42 -11.15 2.64
CA ASP A 164 4.25 -12.10 1.87
C ASP A 164 3.47 -13.31 1.32
N GLY A 165 2.15 -13.33 1.53
CA GLY A 165 1.28 -14.48 1.24
C GLY A 165 0.75 -15.16 2.50
N GLU A 166 1.47 -15.06 3.62
CA GLU A 166 1.12 -15.71 4.90
C GLU A 166 1.04 -14.73 6.07
N SER A 167 1.90 -13.71 6.08
CA SER A 167 2.03 -12.77 7.18
C SER A 167 2.57 -11.41 6.71
N TYR A 168 2.52 -10.43 7.61
CA TYR A 168 3.16 -9.14 7.37
C TYR A 168 4.63 -9.17 7.78
N ILE A 169 5.51 -8.82 6.85
CA ILE A 169 6.95 -8.72 7.07
C ILE A 169 7.44 -7.30 6.77
N SER A 170 8.58 -6.92 7.36
CA SER A 170 9.18 -5.59 7.18
C SER A 170 9.56 -5.34 5.72
N ASN A 171 9.21 -4.18 5.17
CA ASN A 171 9.59 -3.79 3.82
C ASN A 171 10.98 -3.11 3.79
N SER A 172 12.07 -3.88 3.78
CA SER A 172 13.43 -3.31 3.76
C SER A 172 13.77 -2.54 2.49
N ASP A 173 13.01 -2.73 1.42
CA ASP A 173 13.23 -2.03 0.14
C ASP A 173 12.64 -0.61 0.15
N ASP A 174 11.83 -0.29 1.16
CA ASP A 174 11.18 1.02 1.28
C ASP A 174 12.09 2.03 1.99
N SER A 175 12.55 3.03 1.24
CA SER A 175 13.16 4.25 1.82
C SER A 175 12.45 5.52 1.33
N GLY A 176 11.22 5.36 0.86
CA GLY A 176 10.44 6.39 0.17
C GLY A 176 9.16 6.78 0.90
N SER A 177 8.55 5.87 1.67
CA SER A 177 7.33 6.17 2.42
C SER A 177 7.56 7.25 3.48
N GLN A 178 6.62 8.19 3.57
CA GLN A 178 6.79 9.44 4.27
C GLN A 178 5.75 9.62 5.37
N PHE A 179 6.09 10.47 6.34
CA PHE A 179 5.19 10.83 7.42
C PHE A 179 5.51 12.23 7.97
N ILE A 180 4.52 12.86 8.59
CA ILE A 180 4.65 14.12 9.31
C ILE A 180 4.01 13.91 10.69
N THR A 181 4.81 13.89 11.75
CA THR A 181 4.31 13.56 13.10
C THR A 181 3.34 14.58 13.66
N LYS A 182 3.39 15.84 13.20
CA LYS A 182 2.39 16.85 13.55
C LYS A 182 1.01 16.57 12.95
N GLU A 183 0.91 15.78 11.88
CA GLU A 183 -0.36 15.38 11.29
C GLU A 183 -0.82 14.08 11.95
N TYR A 184 -1.62 14.21 13.01
CA TYR A 184 -2.11 13.06 13.77
C TYR A 184 -3.56 13.23 14.21
N CYS A 185 -4.18 12.15 14.67
CA CYS A 185 -5.46 12.19 15.36
C CYS A 185 -5.35 11.47 16.70
N GLY A 186 -6.16 11.88 17.66
CA GLY A 186 -6.21 11.26 18.98
C GLY A 186 -7.59 10.67 19.26
N LEU A 187 -7.60 9.48 19.83
CA LEU A 187 -8.77 8.90 20.49
C LEU A 187 -8.39 8.57 21.93
N SER A 188 -9.06 9.19 22.88
CA SER A 188 -8.77 9.05 24.31
C SER A 188 -10.04 8.89 25.12
N ASN A 189 -9.95 8.12 26.20
CA ASN A 189 -11.00 8.06 27.22
C ASN A 189 -10.93 9.23 28.22
N LEU A 190 -9.90 10.08 28.12
CA LEU A 190 -9.75 11.30 28.92
C LEU A 190 -10.33 12.49 28.15
N SER A 191 -11.31 13.17 28.76
CA SER A 191 -12.02 14.31 28.16
C SER A 191 -11.13 15.53 27.85
N ASN A 192 -9.93 15.58 28.43
CA ASN A 192 -8.95 16.64 28.26
C ASN A 192 -7.57 16.10 27.85
N SER A 193 -7.52 14.98 27.14
CA SER A 193 -6.26 14.43 26.64
C SER A 193 -5.57 15.41 25.69
N ASP A 194 -4.38 15.86 26.08
CA ASP A 194 -3.49 16.71 25.27
C ASP A 194 -2.28 15.93 24.75
N ALA A 195 -2.43 14.62 24.59
CA ALA A 195 -1.41 13.76 24.02
C ALA A 195 -1.24 14.02 22.52
N TYR A 196 -0.01 13.96 22.04
CA TYR A 196 0.37 14.29 20.68
C TYR A 196 1.50 13.42 20.15
N LEU A 197 1.57 13.29 18.83
CA LEU A 197 2.74 12.76 18.14
C LEU A 197 3.75 13.89 17.88
N THR A 198 5.03 13.54 18.00
CA THR A 198 6.18 14.40 17.75
C THR A 198 7.33 13.53 17.22
N ASP A 199 8.48 14.12 16.92
CA ASP A 199 9.69 13.39 16.55
C ASP A 199 10.95 14.12 17.01
N THR A 200 12.10 13.46 16.83
CA THR A 200 13.40 13.99 17.23
C THR A 200 14.09 14.83 16.16
N VAL A 201 13.42 15.16 15.04
CA VAL A 201 14.03 15.81 13.87
C VAL A 201 13.33 17.12 13.53
N ASN A 202 12.11 17.06 12.97
CA ASN A 202 11.27 18.20 12.64
C ASN A 202 9.82 17.74 12.49
N THR A 203 9.01 18.03 13.51
CA THR A 203 7.59 17.63 13.56
C THR A 203 6.72 18.18 12.45
N ASN A 204 7.08 19.34 11.89
CA ASN A 204 6.36 19.96 10.77
C ASN A 204 6.92 19.51 9.41
N GLY A 205 8.07 18.85 9.41
CA GLY A 205 8.78 18.43 8.22
C GLY A 205 8.40 17.02 7.84
N LYS A 206 8.29 16.80 6.53
CA LYS A 206 8.15 15.47 5.94
C LYS A 206 9.42 14.66 6.22
N GLN A 207 9.24 13.54 6.90
CA GLN A 207 10.26 12.53 7.16
C GLN A 207 9.99 11.31 6.28
N ALA A 208 10.99 10.48 6.06
CA ALA A 208 10.86 9.21 5.36
C ALA A 208 11.33 8.05 6.24
N VAL A 209 10.79 6.86 5.99
CA VAL A 209 11.37 5.62 6.52
C VAL A 209 12.73 5.37 5.87
N ASN A 210 13.57 4.62 6.57
CA ASN A 210 14.83 4.10 6.03
C ASN A 210 14.81 2.58 6.19
N LEU A 211 14.91 1.85 5.08
CA LEU A 211 14.78 0.38 5.06
C LEU A 211 13.51 -0.11 5.78
N GLY A 212 12.39 0.58 5.54
CA GLY A 212 11.07 0.31 6.06
C GLY A 212 10.85 0.64 7.53
N LYS A 213 11.77 1.40 8.15
CA LYS A 213 11.70 1.68 9.59
C LYS A 213 11.98 3.15 9.93
N SER A 214 11.43 3.58 11.05
CA SER A 214 11.73 4.88 11.65
C SER A 214 11.64 4.81 13.17
N ASP A 215 12.73 5.20 13.84
CA ASP A 215 12.85 5.24 15.30
C ASP A 215 12.77 6.65 15.87
N ILE A 216 12.39 7.64 15.06
CA ILE A 216 12.33 9.05 15.48
C ILE A 216 10.97 9.47 16.03
N VAL A 217 9.90 8.70 15.76
CA VAL A 217 8.53 9.04 16.19
C VAL A 217 8.38 8.91 17.70
N ARG A 218 7.75 9.90 18.31
CA ARG A 218 7.57 10.03 19.75
C ARG A 218 6.11 10.34 20.07
N ALA A 219 5.66 9.93 21.25
CA ALA A 219 4.39 10.35 21.84
C ALA A 219 4.65 11.08 23.16
N ALA A 220 3.96 12.21 23.38
CA ALA A 220 4.10 13.03 24.59
C ALA A 220 2.74 13.60 25.01
N GLN A 221 2.69 14.21 26.20
CA GLN A 221 1.55 14.96 26.72
C GLN A 221 1.99 16.37 27.08
N THR A 222 1.12 17.36 26.88
CA THR A 222 1.42 18.72 27.35
C THR A 222 1.28 18.79 28.87
N THR A 223 0.26 18.13 29.41
CA THR A 223 -0.01 18.01 30.85
C THR A 223 0.22 16.56 31.25
N SER A 224 1.26 16.32 32.05
CA SER A 224 1.60 14.96 32.51
C SER A 224 0.45 14.35 33.31
N GLN A 225 -0.16 13.30 32.75
CA GLN A 225 -1.25 12.57 33.41
C GLN A 225 -1.21 11.08 33.05
N ARG A 226 -1.68 10.22 33.95
CA ARG A 226 -1.83 8.80 33.62
C ARG A 226 -3.00 8.62 32.67
N GLY A 227 -2.83 7.81 31.63
CA GLY A 227 -3.88 7.61 30.65
C GLY A 227 -3.50 6.65 29.54
N PHE A 228 -4.52 6.21 28.82
CA PHE A 228 -4.41 5.42 27.61
C PHE A 228 -4.92 6.28 26.46
N VAL A 229 -4.07 6.52 25.47
CA VAL A 229 -4.45 7.31 24.28
C VAL A 229 -4.07 6.53 23.05
N ARG A 230 -4.98 6.43 22.08
CA ARG A 230 -4.63 5.97 20.75
C ARG A 230 -4.28 7.17 19.89
N LEU A 231 -3.09 7.17 19.30
CA LEU A 231 -2.65 8.19 18.36
C LEU A 231 -2.56 7.57 16.97
N PHE A 232 -3.17 8.22 15.99
CA PHE A 232 -3.17 7.86 14.58
C PHE A 232 -2.23 8.81 13.84
N LEU A 233 -1.33 8.29 13.03
CA LEU A 233 -0.45 9.09 12.18
C LEU A 233 -1.08 9.20 10.79
N ARG A 234 -1.42 10.41 10.35
CA ARG A 234 -2.15 10.64 9.10
C ARG A 234 -1.39 10.07 7.90
N GLN A 235 -2.07 9.26 7.08
CA GLN A 235 -1.54 8.73 5.83
C GLN A 235 -2.55 8.84 4.68
N GLY A 236 -3.83 8.65 4.94
CA GLY A 236 -4.87 8.74 3.92
C GLY A 236 -5.79 9.96 4.03
N ILE A 237 -6.77 9.98 3.13
CA ILE A 237 -7.68 11.11 2.92
C ILE A 237 -8.92 11.07 3.79
N THR A 238 -9.30 9.89 4.29
CA THR A 238 -10.40 9.70 5.24
C THR A 238 -9.87 9.79 6.66
N GLN A 239 -10.66 10.32 7.59
CA GLN A 239 -10.26 10.34 9.00
C GLN A 239 -10.62 9.04 9.70
N PRO A 240 -9.81 8.58 10.67
CA PRO A 240 -10.17 7.41 11.45
C PRO A 240 -11.51 7.59 12.17
N GLU A 241 -12.30 6.52 12.20
CA GLU A 241 -13.64 6.48 12.78
C GLU A 241 -13.60 6.85 14.26
N GLY A 242 -14.50 7.76 14.65
CA GLY A 242 -14.61 8.30 16.01
C GLY A 242 -13.57 9.37 16.36
N THR A 243 -12.82 9.89 15.38
CA THR A 243 -11.84 10.98 15.60
C THR A 243 -12.23 12.26 14.87
N MET A 244 -11.72 13.40 15.34
CA MET A 244 -11.75 14.67 14.61
C MET A 244 -10.32 15.17 14.47
N CYS A 245 -9.82 15.14 13.24
CA CYS A 245 -8.44 15.51 12.95
C CYS A 245 -8.38 17.00 12.54
N SER A 246 -7.40 17.74 13.04
CA SER A 246 -7.23 19.17 12.70
C SER A 246 -6.38 19.43 11.45
N TRP A 247 -5.90 18.37 10.81
CA TRP A 247 -4.91 18.42 9.72
C TRP A 247 -5.50 17.91 8.40
N PRO A 248 -4.91 18.33 7.26
CA PRO A 248 -5.37 17.87 5.96
C PRO A 248 -5.22 16.36 5.76
N ASN A 249 -5.85 15.89 4.69
CA ASN A 249 -5.73 14.56 4.14
C ASN A 249 -4.24 14.19 3.93
N GLY A 250 -3.86 12.98 4.35
CA GLY A 250 -2.55 12.42 4.01
C GLY A 250 -2.45 12.06 2.52
N THR A 251 -1.22 11.85 2.05
CA THR A 251 -0.93 11.65 0.60
C THR A 251 -0.55 10.22 0.23
N GLN A 252 -0.66 9.27 1.16
CA GLN A 252 -0.25 7.88 0.98
C GLN A 252 -1.34 6.90 1.45
N PRO A 253 -2.57 6.98 0.88
CA PRO A 253 -3.68 6.12 1.30
C PRO A 253 -3.39 4.62 1.15
N TRP A 254 -2.47 4.23 0.27
CA TRP A 254 -2.02 2.83 0.14
C TRP A 254 -1.30 2.28 1.38
N LEU A 255 -0.91 3.12 2.33
CA LEU A 255 -0.30 2.71 3.60
C LEU A 255 -1.31 2.51 4.74
N GLN A 256 -2.60 2.78 4.50
CA GLN A 256 -3.69 2.49 5.44
C GLN A 256 -4.03 0.99 5.47
N PHE A 257 -4.65 0.56 6.57
CA PHE A 257 -5.10 -0.83 6.76
C PHE A 257 -6.27 -0.87 7.73
N ASN A 258 -7.10 -1.91 7.63
CA ASN A 258 -8.22 -2.11 8.53
C ASN A 258 -7.78 -2.58 9.93
N TRP A 259 -7.32 -1.65 10.76
CA TRP A 259 -6.77 -1.92 12.10
C TRP A 259 -7.81 -2.29 13.15
N ARG A 260 -9.06 -1.81 12.97
CA ARG A 260 -10.10 -1.79 14.01
C ARG A 260 -11.47 -2.25 13.50
N ASP A 261 -11.54 -2.80 12.30
CA ASP A 261 -12.78 -3.23 11.64
C ASP A 261 -13.74 -2.10 11.26
N PHE A 262 -13.22 -0.89 11.07
CA PHE A 262 -13.96 0.28 10.58
C PHE A 262 -13.61 0.68 9.15
N GLY A 263 -12.81 -0.14 8.46
CA GLY A 263 -12.26 0.15 7.14
C GLY A 263 -10.79 0.51 7.20
N ASP A 264 -10.20 0.76 6.05
CA ASP A 264 -8.78 1.08 5.97
C ASP A 264 -8.51 2.44 6.63
N GLU A 265 -7.75 2.41 7.72
CA GLU A 265 -7.46 3.58 8.55
C GLU A 265 -5.97 3.86 8.63
N ASP A 266 -5.67 5.09 9.04
CA ASP A 266 -4.32 5.53 9.38
C ASP A 266 -3.66 4.61 10.43
N PRO A 267 -2.33 4.35 10.32
CA PRO A 267 -1.60 3.60 11.32
C PRO A 267 -1.75 4.22 12.70
N SER A 268 -1.99 3.38 13.71
CA SER A 268 -2.19 3.86 15.08
C SER A 268 -1.52 3.01 16.13
N ALA A 269 -1.13 3.66 17.23
CA ALA A 269 -0.58 3.02 18.41
C ALA A 269 -1.36 3.42 19.66
N VAL A 270 -1.53 2.48 20.58
CA VAL A 270 -1.99 2.76 21.94
C VAL A 270 -0.79 3.13 22.80
N ILE A 271 -0.84 4.30 23.38
CA ILE A 271 0.19 4.86 24.26
C ILE A 271 -0.31 4.84 25.69
N ILE A 272 0.45 4.18 26.57
CA ILE A 272 0.14 4.08 28.00
C ILE A 272 1.07 5.01 28.78
N PHE A 273 0.56 6.17 29.16
CA PHE A 273 1.28 7.14 29.99
C PHE A 273 1.17 6.77 31.47
N GLY A 274 2.32 6.68 32.14
CA GLY A 274 2.41 6.38 33.56
C GLY A 274 2.28 4.90 33.91
N ALA A 275 2.50 3.98 32.97
CA ALA A 275 2.75 2.58 33.31
C ALA A 275 4.20 2.45 33.81
N TYR A 276 4.38 2.47 35.13
CA TYR A 276 5.68 2.28 35.76
C TYR A 276 5.94 0.78 35.91
N ARG A 277 7.03 0.25 35.35
CA ARG A 277 7.59 -1.02 35.84
C ARG A 277 8.13 -0.74 37.24
N GLY A 278 7.43 -1.22 38.26
CA GLY A 278 7.94 -1.19 39.63
C GLY A 278 9.37 -1.74 39.65
N ASN A 279 10.20 -1.22 40.57
CA ASN A 279 11.55 -1.73 40.84
C ASN A 279 11.65 -3.25 40.64
N ASP A 280 12.69 -3.70 39.94
CA ASP A 280 13.11 -5.11 39.89
C ASP A 280 13.72 -5.52 41.25
N ARG A 281 12.91 -5.47 42.30
CA ARG A 281 13.19 -6.10 43.59
C ARG A 281 12.26 -7.29 43.72
N ILE A 282 12.63 -8.36 43.02
CA ILE A 282 12.26 -9.71 43.44
C ILE A 282 12.85 -9.88 44.86
N ILE A 283 12.02 -9.70 45.88
CA ILE A 283 12.31 -10.32 47.18
C ILE A 283 11.87 -11.77 47.00
N TYR A 284 12.85 -12.64 46.73
CA TYR A 284 12.67 -14.07 46.92
C TYR A 284 12.39 -14.29 48.41
N ARG A 285 11.11 -14.43 48.77
CA ARG A 285 10.75 -15.17 49.97
C ARG A 285 10.49 -16.60 49.52
N GLY A 286 11.56 -17.38 49.54
CA GLY A 286 11.42 -18.83 49.52
C GLY A 286 10.72 -19.25 50.80
N GLU A 287 9.66 -20.03 50.67
CA GLU A 287 9.28 -20.95 51.73
C GLU A 287 9.04 -22.35 51.15
N PRO A 288 9.33 -23.38 51.96
CA PRO A 288 9.78 -24.69 51.50
C PRO A 288 8.61 -25.66 51.35
N ASN A 289 8.77 -26.60 50.42
CA ASN A 289 8.24 -27.97 50.44
C ASN A 289 7.05 -28.24 51.37
N LEU A 290 5.85 -28.39 50.81
CA LEU A 290 4.87 -29.34 51.34
C LEU A 290 4.22 -30.11 50.18
N VAL A 291 4.77 -31.29 49.93
CA VAL A 291 4.07 -32.45 49.37
C VAL A 291 3.18 -33.05 50.46
N SER A 292 1.93 -33.41 50.14
CA SER A 292 1.38 -34.71 50.53
C SER A 292 -0.01 -34.97 49.94
N HIS A 293 -0.11 -36.14 49.28
CA HIS A 293 -1.25 -37.01 49.01
C HIS A 293 -2.47 -36.50 48.22
#